data_AF-I1CHY3-F1
#
_entry.id   AF-I1CHY3-F1
#
_cell.length_a   1.000
_cell.length_b   1.000
_cell.length_c   1.000
_cell.angle_alpha   90.00
_cell.angle_beta   90.00
_cell.angle_gamma   90.00
#
_symmetry.space_group_name_H-M   'P 1'
#
loop_
_entity.id
_entity.type
_entity.pdbx_description
1 polymer ?
#
loop_
_entity_poly.entity_id
_entity_poly.type
_entity_poly.pdbx_seq_one_letter_code
_entity_poly.pdbx_strand_id
1 'polypeptide(L)'
;MGKWTDKLYITHSEWSGEVGQHSASSGITGRNSSGGFKRLPFYCCSLSLQPFEHPVCTPDGIIFDLMNIIPYIKKYGTNPVTGEKLETKNLIKLHFHKNDKDEYFCPVTYKVFSDHTTIAAIKTTGNVFAYDTLEKLNIKAKHWKDLLTDEPFTRKDIIMLQDPHNLEKKDMSKFDYLKNNKRVVNAVTNTRV
;
A
#
# COMPACT_ATOMS: atom_id res chain seq x y z
N MET A 1 -4.87 -28.45 40.70
CA MET A 1 -3.93 -28.87 41.77
C MET A 1 -2.60 -29.16 41.12
N GLY A 2 -1.57 -28.36 41.40
CA GLY A 2 -0.23 -28.52 40.84
C GLY A 2 0.31 -29.87 41.27
N LYS A 3 0.64 -30.72 40.29
CA LYS A 3 1.28 -32.01 40.57
C LYS A 3 2.68 -31.66 41.09
N TRP A 4 2.97 -32.04 42.34
CA TRP A 4 4.28 -31.98 43.01
C TRP A 4 4.66 -30.74 43.86
N THR A 5 3.75 -29.81 44.15
CA THR A 5 3.95 -28.83 45.24
C THR A 5 2.67 -28.67 46.07
N ASP A 6 2.76 -28.84 47.39
CA ASP A 6 1.64 -28.69 48.36
C ASP A 6 1.46 -27.22 48.74
N LYS A 7 1.32 -26.37 47.73
CA LYS A 7 1.08 -24.93 47.90
C LYS A 7 -0.26 -24.59 47.28
N LEU A 8 -1.09 -23.88 48.03
CA LEU A 8 -2.41 -23.40 47.58
C LEU A 8 -2.32 -22.27 46.53
N TYR A 9 -1.13 -21.80 46.19
CA TYR A 9 -0.88 -20.75 45.21
C TYR A 9 0.12 -21.20 44.15
N ILE A 10 -0.05 -20.71 42.93
CA ILE A 10 0.86 -20.94 41.79
C ILE A 10 1.96 -19.87 41.86
N THR A 11 3.23 -20.28 41.79
CA THR A 11 4.35 -19.33 41.69
C THR A 11 4.53 -18.83 40.26
N HIS A 12 5.11 -17.65 40.08
CA HIS A 12 5.38 -17.08 38.75
C HIS A 12 6.24 -18.02 37.88
N SER A 13 7.21 -18.70 38.48
CA SER A 13 8.05 -19.69 37.80
C SER A 13 7.23 -20.88 37.28
N GLU A 14 6.28 -21.39 38.07
CA GLU A 14 5.36 -22.46 37.67
C GLU A 14 4.33 -22.01 36.60
N TRP A 15 4.01 -20.71 36.54
CA TRP A 15 3.21 -20.11 35.46
C TRP A 15 4.02 -19.96 34.15
N SER A 16 5.32 -19.69 34.25
CA SER A 16 6.18 -19.36 33.10
C SER A 16 6.69 -20.54 32.27
N GLY A 17 6.31 -21.77 32.63
CA GLY A 17 6.42 -22.92 31.72
C GLY A 17 7.76 -23.65 31.68
N GLU A 18 8.62 -23.54 32.70
CA GLU A 18 9.90 -24.26 32.73
C GLU A 18 9.75 -25.77 32.98
N VAL A 19 8.65 -26.22 33.61
CA VAL A 19 8.45 -27.65 33.98
C VAL A 19 7.06 -28.21 33.67
N GLY A 20 6.24 -27.49 32.89
CA GLY A 20 4.88 -27.91 32.58
C GLY A 20 4.36 -27.29 31.30
N GLN A 21 4.44 -28.02 30.19
CA GLN A 21 3.73 -27.69 28.96
C GLN A 21 2.25 -28.02 29.15
N HIS A 22 1.51 -27.09 29.76
CA HIS A 22 0.06 -27.12 29.75
C HIS A 22 -0.43 -26.33 28.54
N SER A 23 -1.02 -27.05 27.58
CA SER A 23 -1.44 -26.61 26.24
C SER A 23 -2.52 -25.50 26.20
N ALA A 24 -2.83 -24.87 27.34
CA ALA A 24 -3.85 -23.84 27.47
C ALA A 24 -3.28 -22.47 27.90
N SER A 25 -1.99 -22.36 28.23
CA SER A 25 -1.34 -21.11 28.66
C SER A 25 -0.18 -20.67 27.78
N SER A 26 -0.11 -21.13 26.52
CA SER A 26 0.77 -20.54 25.51
C SER A 26 0.24 -19.15 25.10
N GLY A 27 0.32 -18.18 26.00
CA GLY A 27 0.07 -16.78 25.68
C GLY A 27 1.07 -16.31 24.65
N ILE A 28 0.62 -15.93 23.46
CA ILE A 28 1.28 -15.11 22.41
C ILE A 28 2.72 -15.48 21.98
N THR A 29 3.42 -16.42 22.61
CA THR A 29 4.82 -16.75 22.30
C THR A 29 4.95 -17.90 21.30
N GLY A 30 3.84 -18.60 21.01
CA GLY A 30 3.78 -19.68 20.02
C GLY A 30 3.08 -19.32 18.71
N ARG A 31 2.54 -18.10 18.58
CA ARG A 31 2.17 -17.61 17.25
C ARG A 31 3.49 -17.19 16.63
N ASN A 32 4.05 -18.05 15.77
CA ASN A 32 4.90 -17.59 14.68
C ASN A 32 4.26 -16.29 14.21
N SER A 33 4.88 -15.17 14.53
CA SER A 33 4.47 -13.88 14.00
C SER A 33 4.79 -14.02 12.52
N SER A 34 3.89 -14.64 11.77
CA SER A 34 3.75 -14.43 10.35
C SER A 34 3.79 -12.92 10.22
N GLY A 35 4.94 -12.40 9.78
CA GLY A 35 5.33 -11.01 9.97
C GLY A 35 4.12 -10.11 9.76
N GLY A 36 3.69 -9.44 10.83
CA GLY A 36 2.37 -8.83 10.90
C GLY A 36 2.08 -8.06 9.61
N PHE A 37 0.89 -8.28 9.04
CA PHE A 37 0.45 -7.67 7.78
C PHE A 37 0.53 -6.14 7.90
N LYS A 38 1.67 -5.55 7.54
CA LYS A 38 1.90 -4.11 7.56
C LYS A 38 1.45 -3.55 6.21
N ARG A 39 0.24 -2.99 6.21
CA ARG A 39 -0.33 -2.29 5.05
C ARG A 39 0.45 -1.00 4.84
N LEU A 40 0.95 -0.81 3.62
CA LEU A 40 1.43 0.50 3.23
C LEU A 40 0.20 1.42 3.00
N PRO A 41 0.14 2.59 3.66
CA PRO A 41 -0.91 3.57 3.40
C PRO A 41 -0.93 3.98 1.93
N PHE A 42 -2.07 4.43 1.44
CA PHE A 42 -2.22 4.80 0.03
C PHE A 42 -1.41 6.03 -0.37
N TYR A 43 -1.07 6.90 0.59
CA TYR A 43 -0.28 8.10 0.37
C TYR A 43 1.24 7.87 0.38
N CYS A 44 1.68 6.62 0.53
CA CYS A 44 3.10 6.28 0.60
C CYS A 44 3.60 5.62 -0.69
N CYS A 45 4.85 5.93 -1.05
CA CYS A 45 5.57 5.31 -2.15
C CYS A 45 6.03 3.90 -1.78
N SER A 46 5.83 2.94 -2.69
CA SER A 46 6.17 1.53 -2.46
C SER A 46 7.67 1.23 -2.50
N LEU A 47 8.51 2.20 -2.90
CA LEU A 47 9.98 2.08 -2.91
C LEU A 47 10.63 2.77 -1.71
N SER A 48 10.26 4.03 -1.44
CA SER A 48 10.83 4.81 -0.33
C SER A 48 10.15 4.54 1.01
N LEU A 49 8.93 3.99 1.00
CA LEU A 49 8.07 3.80 2.18
C LEU A 49 7.72 5.11 2.91
N GLN A 50 7.90 6.24 2.22
CA GLN A 50 7.61 7.58 2.70
C GLN A 50 6.40 8.16 1.95
N PRO A 51 5.72 9.16 2.52
CA PRO A 51 4.69 9.91 1.80
C PRO A 51 5.22 10.42 0.45
N PHE A 52 4.44 10.29 -0.61
CA PHE A 52 4.83 10.80 -1.92
C PHE A 52 4.60 12.32 -2.01
N GLU A 53 5.39 12.98 -2.86
CA GLU A 53 5.15 14.37 -3.28
C GLU A 53 4.62 14.41 -4.71
N HIS A 54 5.25 13.65 -5.60
CA HIS A 54 4.90 13.57 -7.02
C HIS A 54 4.45 12.14 -7.35
N PRO A 55 3.20 11.77 -7.00
CA PRO A 55 2.73 10.41 -7.15
C PRO A 55 2.64 10.02 -8.62
N VAL A 56 3.22 8.87 -8.93
CA VAL A 56 3.12 8.21 -10.22
C VAL A 56 2.72 6.76 -9.99
N CYS A 57 1.98 6.17 -10.92
CA CYS A 57 1.64 4.76 -10.85
C CYS A 57 2.09 3.97 -12.07
N THR A 58 2.29 2.67 -11.85
CA THR A 58 2.37 1.70 -12.94
C THR A 58 0.97 1.34 -13.42
N PRO A 59 0.83 0.75 -14.62
CA PRO A 59 -0.46 0.24 -15.11
C PRO A 59 -1.13 -0.77 -14.16
N ASP A 60 -0.35 -1.43 -13.31
CA ASP A 60 -0.83 -2.41 -12.32
C ASP A 60 -1.46 -1.77 -11.07
N GLY A 61 -1.37 -0.44 -10.94
CA GLY A 61 -1.89 0.34 -9.82
C GLY A 61 -0.93 0.50 -8.64
N ILE A 62 0.36 0.23 -8.83
CA ILE A 62 1.36 0.40 -7.76
C ILE A 62 1.85 1.85 -7.76
N ILE A 63 1.79 2.48 -6.60
CA ILE A 63 2.14 3.89 -6.42
C ILE A 63 3.61 4.03 -6.05
N PHE A 64 4.28 4.93 -6.77
CA PHE A 64 5.63 5.37 -6.52
C PHE A 64 5.70 6.90 -6.51
N ASP A 65 6.82 7.40 -6.03
CA ASP A 65 7.18 8.80 -6.18
C ASP A 65 8.16 8.97 -7.34
N LEU A 66 7.95 10.00 -8.16
CA LEU A 66 8.68 10.25 -9.40
C LEU A 66 10.20 10.30 -9.17
N MET A 67 10.64 10.98 -8.11
CA MET A 67 12.05 11.15 -7.78
C MET A 67 12.72 9.83 -7.40
N ASN A 68 11.95 8.89 -6.86
CA ASN A 68 12.41 7.60 -6.39
C ASN A 68 12.41 6.54 -7.51
N ILE A 69 11.37 6.51 -8.35
CA ILE A 69 11.19 5.44 -9.34
C ILE A 69 12.06 5.62 -10.59
N ILE A 70 12.29 6.86 -11.04
CA ILE A 70 13.13 7.13 -12.21
C ILE A 70 14.56 6.60 -12.04
N PRO A 71 15.29 6.90 -10.95
CA PRO A 71 16.64 6.35 -10.78
C PRO A 71 16.63 4.82 -10.61
N TYR A 72 15.57 4.24 -10.04
CA TYR A 72 15.41 2.78 -9.96
C TYR A 72 15.29 2.14 -11.35
N ILE A 73 14.40 2.67 -12.20
CA ILE A 73 14.20 2.16 -13.56
C ILE A 73 15.49 2.32 -14.38
N LYS A 74 16.21 3.44 -14.25
CA LYS A 74 17.48 3.65 -14.96
C LYS A 74 18.56 2.62 -14.56
N LYS A 75 18.58 2.18 -13.30
CA LYS A 75 19.59 1.24 -12.79
C LYS A 75 19.24 -0.22 -13.06
N TYR A 76 17.97 -0.60 -12.90
CA TYR A 76 17.54 -2.01 -12.92
C TYR A 76 16.60 -2.35 -14.08
N GLY A 77 15.88 -1.37 -14.66
CA GLY A 77 14.92 -1.61 -15.74
C GLY A 77 13.70 -2.45 -15.36
N THR A 78 13.47 -2.65 -14.05
CA THR A 78 12.39 -3.49 -13.52
C THR A 78 11.51 -2.75 -12.53
N ASN A 79 10.29 -3.24 -12.31
CA ASN A 79 9.39 -2.80 -11.25
C ASN A 79 9.91 -3.32 -9.90
N PRO A 80 10.10 -2.45 -8.88
CA PRO A 80 10.62 -2.88 -7.59
C PRO A 80 9.70 -3.85 -6.83
N VAL A 81 8.39 -3.81 -7.08
CA VAL A 81 7.41 -4.64 -6.36
C VAL A 81 7.21 -5.98 -7.07
N THR A 82 6.96 -5.98 -8.39
CA THR A 82 6.65 -7.19 -9.16
C THR A 82 7.87 -7.86 -9.80
N GLY A 83 8.97 -7.13 -10.00
CA GLY A 83 10.15 -7.62 -10.72
C GLY A 83 10.00 -7.62 -12.25
N GLU A 84 8.86 -7.25 -12.79
CA GLU A 84 8.60 -7.19 -14.24
C GLU A 84 9.34 -6.04 -14.91
N LYS A 85 9.56 -6.11 -16.23
CA LYS A 85 10.22 -5.02 -16.97
C LYS A 85 9.34 -3.77 -16.98
N LEU A 86 9.90 -2.64 -16.58
CA LEU A 86 9.18 -1.37 -16.50
C LEU A 86 9.98 -0.25 -17.17
N GLU A 87 9.33 0.46 -18.07
CA GLU A 87 9.87 1.63 -18.76
C GLU A 87 9.30 2.93 -18.18
N THR A 88 10.05 4.02 -18.27
CA THR A 88 9.62 5.34 -17.79
C THR A 88 8.39 5.88 -18.52
N LYS A 89 8.16 5.47 -19.77
CA LYS A 89 6.99 5.88 -20.58
C LYS A 89 5.67 5.28 -20.08
N ASN A 90 5.74 4.16 -19.38
CA ASN A 90 4.56 3.46 -18.89
C ASN A 90 4.09 3.99 -17.52
N LEU A 91 4.83 4.95 -16.94
CA LEU A 91 4.44 5.62 -15.71
C LEU A 91 3.36 6.65 -16.01
N ILE A 92 2.27 6.57 -15.25
CA ILE A 92 1.17 7.53 -15.31
C ILE A 92 1.31 8.47 -14.11
N LYS A 93 1.21 9.78 -14.36
CA LYS A 93 1.21 10.78 -13.29
C LYS A 93 -0.16 10.78 -12.64
N LEU A 94 -0.21 10.81 -11.30
CA LEU A 94 -1.46 10.86 -10.56
C LEU A 94 -1.73 12.26 -10.04
N HIS A 95 -2.99 12.69 -10.15
CA HIS A 95 -3.48 13.95 -9.64
C HIS A 95 -4.42 13.68 -8.46
N PHE A 96 -3.88 13.91 -7.26
CA PHE A 96 -4.65 13.85 -6.01
C PHE A 96 -5.13 15.25 -5.62
N HIS A 97 -6.34 15.32 -5.09
CA HIS A 97 -6.92 16.56 -4.55
C HIS A 97 -6.85 16.55 -3.02
N LYS A 98 -6.46 17.68 -2.43
CA LYS A 98 -6.38 17.89 -0.98
C LYS A 98 -7.32 19.00 -0.55
N ASN A 99 -7.97 18.81 0.59
CA ASN A 99 -8.83 19.83 1.20
C ASN A 99 -7.99 20.84 1.99
N ASP A 100 -8.65 21.84 2.60
CA ASP A 100 -7.99 22.86 3.44
C ASP A 100 -7.30 22.27 4.70
N LYS A 101 -7.54 21.00 5.03
CA LYS A 101 -6.95 20.26 6.15
C LYS A 101 -5.83 19.30 5.70
N ASP A 102 -5.34 19.43 4.47
CA ASP A 102 -4.34 18.56 3.85
C ASP A 102 -4.74 17.08 3.72
N GLU A 103 -6.02 16.76 3.82
CA GLU A 103 -6.54 15.41 3.65
C GLU A 103 -6.89 15.14 2.18
N TYR A 104 -6.51 13.97 1.68
CA TYR A 104 -6.84 13.56 0.32
C TYR A 104 -8.31 13.22 0.18
N PHE A 105 -8.97 13.74 -0.85
CA PHE A 105 -10.40 13.53 -1.05
C PHE A 105 -10.77 13.32 -2.53
N CYS A 106 -11.94 12.73 -2.75
CA CYS A 106 -12.50 12.57 -4.08
C CYS A 106 -13.11 13.89 -4.57
N PRO A 107 -12.69 14.44 -5.72
CA PRO A 107 -13.10 15.78 -6.17
C PRO A 107 -14.59 15.88 -6.56
N VAL A 108 -15.26 14.75 -6.82
CA VAL A 108 -16.67 14.71 -7.23
C VAL A 108 -17.61 14.50 -6.05
N THR A 109 -17.26 13.59 -5.13
CA THR A 109 -18.12 13.23 -4.00
C THR A 109 -17.72 13.91 -2.70
N TYR A 110 -16.63 14.67 -2.70
CA TYR A 110 -16.03 15.32 -1.52
C TYR A 110 -15.72 14.37 -0.35
N LYS A 111 -15.72 13.06 -0.62
CA LYS A 111 -15.41 12.02 0.37
C LYS A 111 -13.91 11.96 0.60
N VAL A 112 -13.49 12.09 1.85
CA VAL A 112 -12.09 11.91 2.27
C VAL A 112 -11.68 10.45 2.10
N PHE A 113 -10.49 10.22 1.54
CA PHE A 113 -9.93 8.89 1.37
C PHE A 113 -9.40 8.35 2.69
N SER A 114 -9.61 7.04 2.90
CA SER A 114 -9.18 6.32 4.10
C SER A 114 -8.57 4.98 3.70
N ASP A 115 -8.01 4.25 4.66
CA ASP A 115 -7.38 2.94 4.41
C ASP A 115 -8.37 1.86 3.93
N HIS A 116 -9.68 2.12 4.10
CA HIS A 116 -10.75 1.24 3.66
C HIS A 116 -11.47 1.72 2.41
N THR A 117 -11.13 2.89 1.86
CA THR A 117 -11.77 3.37 0.64
C THR A 117 -11.14 2.71 -0.57
N THR A 118 -11.98 2.26 -1.50
CA THR A 118 -11.53 1.79 -2.81
C THR A 118 -11.20 3.00 -3.68
N ILE A 119 -9.94 3.11 -4.09
CA ILE A 119 -9.42 4.25 -4.85
C ILE A 119 -9.01 3.76 -6.24
N ALA A 120 -9.45 4.50 -7.26
CA ALA A 120 -9.11 4.24 -8.65
C ALA A 120 -8.67 5.53 -9.35
N ALA A 121 -7.80 5.38 -10.33
CA ALA A 121 -7.36 6.47 -11.19
C ALA A 121 -7.72 6.18 -12.64
N ILE A 122 -7.90 7.25 -13.42
CA ILE A 122 -8.07 7.14 -14.87
C ILE A 122 -6.70 7.30 -15.52
N LYS A 123 -6.32 6.35 -16.39
CA LYS A 123 -5.00 6.32 -17.04
C LYS A 123 -4.73 7.52 -17.95
N THR A 124 -5.74 8.00 -18.66
CA THR A 124 -5.60 9.08 -19.65
C THR A 124 -5.25 10.41 -18.98
N THR A 125 -6.01 10.77 -17.96
CA THR A 125 -5.91 12.05 -17.26
C THR A 125 -5.04 11.99 -16.01
N GLY A 126 -4.89 10.82 -15.40
CA GLY A 126 -4.21 10.65 -14.11
C GLY A 126 -5.07 11.05 -12.91
N ASN A 127 -6.32 11.47 -13.10
CA ASN A 127 -7.19 11.92 -12.01
C ASN A 127 -7.60 10.75 -11.10
N VAL A 128 -7.57 11.00 -9.79
CA VAL A 128 -7.88 10.01 -8.76
C VAL A 128 -9.29 10.21 -8.22
N PHE A 129 -10.08 9.14 -8.22
CA PHE A 129 -11.47 9.11 -7.75
C PHE A 129 -11.71 7.95 -6.79
N ALA A 130 -12.79 8.07 -6.00
CA ALA A 130 -13.35 6.91 -5.32
C ALA A 130 -13.98 5.98 -6.35
N TYR A 131 -13.68 4.68 -6.29
CA TYR A 131 -14.20 3.69 -7.24
C TYR A 131 -15.73 3.66 -7.27
N ASP A 132 -16.38 3.84 -6.13
CA ASP A 132 -17.85 3.95 -6.01
C ASP A 132 -18.43 5.05 -6.91
N THR A 133 -17.67 6.13 -7.13
CA THR A 133 -18.08 7.27 -7.96
C THR A 133 -18.01 6.90 -9.43
N LEU A 134 -16.88 6.31 -9.87
CA LEU A 134 -16.71 5.81 -11.25
C LEU A 134 -17.74 4.72 -11.57
N GLU A 135 -18.05 3.85 -10.60
CA GLU A 135 -19.04 2.80 -10.79
C GLU A 135 -20.44 3.38 -11.05
N LYS A 136 -20.86 4.37 -10.25
CA LYS A 136 -22.19 4.98 -10.36
C LYS A 136 -22.32 5.90 -11.57
N LEU A 137 -21.37 6.80 -11.76
CA LEU A 137 -21.48 7.88 -12.75
C LEU A 137 -20.97 7.47 -14.13
N ASN A 138 -19.96 6.60 -14.23
CA ASN A 138 -19.38 6.21 -15.51
C ASN A 138 -19.88 4.83 -15.95
N ILE A 139 -19.68 3.80 -15.12
CA ILE A 139 -19.97 2.42 -15.50
C ILE A 139 -21.48 2.17 -15.64
N LYS A 140 -22.28 2.54 -14.64
CA LYS A 140 -23.74 2.32 -14.65
C LYS A 140 -24.46 3.24 -15.63
N ALA A 141 -24.04 4.49 -15.75
CA ALA A 141 -24.63 5.45 -16.70
C ALA A 141 -24.08 5.32 -18.14
N LYS A 142 -23.10 4.43 -18.38
CA LYS A 142 -22.37 4.29 -19.66
C LYS A 142 -21.72 5.60 -20.14
N HIS A 143 -21.33 6.45 -19.21
CA HIS A 143 -20.67 7.73 -19.48
C HIS A 143 -19.15 7.56 -19.42
N TRP A 144 -18.54 7.33 -20.58
CA TRP A 144 -17.11 7.00 -20.73
C TRP A 144 -16.22 8.23 -20.92
N LYS A 145 -16.39 9.21 -20.03
CA LYS A 145 -15.57 10.43 -20.00
C LYS A 145 -15.19 10.82 -18.58
N ASP A 146 -14.00 11.38 -18.41
CA ASP A 146 -13.51 11.85 -17.12
C ASP A 146 -14.50 12.88 -16.54
N LEU A 147 -14.77 12.76 -15.25
CA LEU A 147 -15.74 13.59 -14.52
C LEU A 147 -15.24 15.03 -14.29
N LEU A 148 -13.94 15.29 -14.47
CA LEU A 148 -13.34 16.62 -14.30
C LEU A 148 -12.98 17.28 -15.64
N THR A 149 -12.38 16.52 -16.56
CA THR A 149 -11.79 17.08 -17.80
C THR A 149 -12.59 16.75 -19.05
N ASP A 150 -13.65 15.93 -18.95
CA ASP A 150 -14.46 15.43 -20.07
C ASP A 150 -13.67 14.62 -21.13
N GLU A 151 -12.45 14.18 -20.80
CA GLU A 151 -11.65 13.35 -21.70
C GLU A 151 -12.23 11.94 -21.84
N PRO A 152 -12.36 11.39 -23.06
CA PRO A 152 -12.89 10.05 -23.26
C PRO A 152 -11.89 8.99 -22.77
N PHE A 153 -12.40 7.98 -22.06
CA PHE A 153 -11.59 6.86 -21.58
C PHE A 153 -12.36 5.54 -21.69
N THR A 154 -11.65 4.41 -21.72
CA THR A 154 -12.28 3.09 -21.78
C THR A 154 -12.26 2.38 -20.43
N ARG A 155 -13.06 1.33 -20.26
CA ARG A 155 -13.02 0.49 -19.05
C ARG A 155 -11.60 -0.02 -18.71
N LYS A 156 -10.74 -0.24 -19.71
CA LYS A 156 -9.36 -0.71 -19.53
C LYS A 156 -8.43 0.35 -18.96
N ASP A 157 -8.82 1.62 -19.07
CA ASP A 157 -8.04 2.75 -18.58
C ASP A 157 -8.31 3.04 -17.10
N ILE A 158 -9.23 2.32 -16.46
CA ILE A 158 -9.48 2.42 -15.02
C ILE A 158 -8.42 1.58 -14.29
N ILE A 159 -7.57 2.25 -13.52
CA ILE A 159 -6.49 1.64 -12.74
C ILE A 159 -6.89 1.63 -11.27
N MET A 160 -6.90 0.45 -10.66
CA MET A 160 -7.20 0.29 -9.24
C MET A 160 -5.95 0.56 -8.40
N LEU A 161 -5.93 1.64 -7.62
CA LEU A 161 -4.81 2.01 -6.75
C LEU A 161 -4.90 1.36 -5.36
N GLN A 162 -6.12 1.21 -4.86
CA GLN A 162 -6.38 0.59 -3.57
C GLN A 162 -7.69 -0.17 -3.62
N ASP A 163 -7.61 -1.42 -3.18
CA ASP A 163 -8.76 -2.27 -2.95
C ASP A 163 -8.66 -2.87 -1.54
N PRO A 164 -9.60 -2.55 -0.62
CA PRO A 164 -9.60 -3.11 0.72
C PRO A 164 -9.84 -4.64 0.74
N HIS A 165 -10.41 -5.20 -0.32
CA HIS A 165 -10.68 -6.64 -0.44
C HIS A 165 -9.49 -7.40 -1.04
N ASN A 166 -8.70 -6.75 -1.89
CA ASN A 166 -7.54 -7.36 -2.53
C ASN A 166 -6.22 -6.82 -1.96
N LEU A 167 -5.74 -7.51 -0.93
CA LEU A 167 -4.67 -7.05 -0.05
C LEU A 167 -3.27 -7.52 -0.47
N GLU A 168 -3.18 -8.45 -1.41
CA GLU A 168 -1.93 -9.13 -1.74
C GLU A 168 -0.91 -8.24 -2.45
N LYS A 169 -1.38 -7.18 -3.13
CA LYS A 169 -0.52 -6.27 -3.92
C LYS A 169 0.29 -5.29 -3.05
N LYS A 170 -0.10 -5.06 -1.80
CA LYS A 170 0.55 -4.12 -0.86
C LYS A 170 1.33 -4.82 0.25
N ASP A 171 1.51 -6.13 0.16
CA ASP A 171 2.31 -6.91 1.09
C ASP A 171 3.79 -6.54 0.99
N MET A 172 4.28 -5.76 1.97
CA MET A 172 5.70 -5.38 2.05
C MET A 172 6.64 -6.60 2.03
N SER A 173 6.21 -7.72 2.62
CA SER A 173 6.98 -8.97 2.66
C SER A 173 7.21 -9.61 1.28
N LYS A 174 6.43 -9.21 0.27
CA LYS A 174 6.50 -9.79 -1.08
C LYS A 174 7.35 -8.99 -2.06
N PHE A 175 7.75 -7.76 -1.71
CA PHE A 175 8.45 -6.87 -2.64
C PHE A 175 9.79 -7.43 -3.13
N ASP A 176 9.99 -7.47 -4.46
CA ASP A 176 11.21 -8.02 -5.09
C ASP A 176 12.47 -7.31 -4.62
N TYR A 177 12.43 -5.97 -4.53
CA TYR A 177 13.59 -5.18 -4.14
C TYR A 177 14.06 -5.48 -2.71
N LEU A 178 13.17 -5.84 -1.80
CA LEU A 178 13.50 -6.24 -0.43
C LEU A 178 14.09 -7.64 -0.39
N LYS A 179 13.56 -8.59 -1.17
CA LYS A 179 14.09 -9.95 -1.26
C LYS A 179 15.48 -9.99 -1.90
N ASN A 180 15.67 -9.21 -2.94
CA ASN A 180 16.90 -9.17 -3.74
C ASN A 180 17.90 -8.10 -3.27
N ASN A 181 17.65 -7.44 -2.13
CA ASN A 181 18.47 -6.34 -1.60
C ASN A 181 18.81 -5.25 -2.64
N LYS A 182 17.92 -4.99 -3.60
CA LYS A 182 18.11 -3.96 -4.62
C LYS A 182 17.84 -2.59 -3.99
N ARG A 183 18.91 -1.83 -3.76
CA ARG A 183 18.82 -0.48 -3.20
C ARG A 183 19.25 0.56 -4.23
N VAL A 184 18.51 1.64 -4.27
CA VAL A 184 18.89 2.87 -4.98
C VAL A 184 19.19 3.89 -3.91
N VAL A 185 20.43 4.38 -3.91
CA VAL A 185 20.81 5.50 -3.05
C VAL A 185 20.33 6.75 -3.76
N ASN A 186 19.30 7.39 -3.23
CA ASN A 186 18.94 8.72 -3.71
C ASN A 186 20.00 9.70 -3.21
N ALA A 187 20.53 10.51 -4.11
CA ALA A 187 21.57 11.50 -3.81
C ALA A 187 21.10 12.65 -2.88
N VAL A 188 19.84 12.65 -2.43
CA VAL A 188 19.24 13.78 -1.69
C VAL A 188 19.50 13.71 -0.18
N THR A 189 20.04 12.61 0.35
CA THR A 189 20.30 12.44 1.80
C THR A 189 21.64 13.04 2.25
N ASN A 190 22.01 14.23 1.78
CA ASN A 190 23.17 14.94 2.35
C ASN A 190 23.06 16.46 2.25
N THR A 191 22.04 17.04 2.87
CA THR A 191 22.14 18.44 3.33
C THR A 191 21.46 18.56 4.70
N ARG A 192 22.21 18.24 5.76
CA ARG A 192 21.97 18.84 7.07
C ARG A 192 22.49 20.28 6.95
N VAL A 193 21.60 21.25 7.11
CA VAL A 193 21.95 22.61 7.53
C VAL A 193 21.48 22.74 8.97
#